data_AF-A0A124G459-F1
#
_entry.id   AF-A0A124G459-F1
#
_cell.length_a   1.000
_cell.length_b   1.000
_cell.length_c   1.000
_cell.angle_alpha   90.00
_cell.angle_beta   90.00
_cell.angle_gamma   90.00
#
_symmetry.space_group_name_H-M   'P 1'
#
loop_
_entity.id
_entity.type
_entity.pdbx_description
1 polymer ?
#
loop_
_entity_poly.entity_id
_entity_poly.type
_entity_poly.pdbx_seq_one_letter_code
_entity_poly.pdbx_strand_id
1 'polypeptide(L)'
;MGFATCVYCGRVLTAAGTDPQGPSMAGSERGKKLPVCLDCRRSKRDRPLTMWLRMLKKKDRMRWDRIVKHHSRRTGGEITLAVRRVERER
;
A
#
# COMPACT_ATOMS: atom_id res chain seq x y z
N MET A 1 -13.06 -16.67 -9.24
CA MET A 1 -11.66 -16.32 -8.93
C MET A 1 -11.66 -15.01 -8.15
N GLY A 2 -11.11 -14.99 -6.93
CA GLY A 2 -11.11 -13.80 -6.08
C GLY A 2 -9.95 -12.86 -6.45
N PHE A 3 -10.26 -11.66 -6.94
CA PHE A 3 -9.26 -10.61 -7.14
C PHE A 3 -9.06 -9.87 -5.82
N ALA A 4 -7.82 -9.81 -5.32
CA ALA A 4 -7.47 -8.92 -4.22
C ALA A 4 -6.86 -7.64 -4.78
N THR A 5 -6.93 -6.55 -4.04
CA THR A 5 -6.27 -5.29 -4.44
C THR A 5 -5.26 -4.92 -3.36
N CYS A 6 -4.03 -4.56 -3.76
CA CYS A 6 -3.02 -4.08 -2.83
C CYS A 6 -3.56 -2.88 -2.04
N VAL A 7 -3.63 -3.01 -0.72
CA VAL A 7 -4.20 -1.96 0.15
C VAL A 7 -3.42 -0.65 0.13
N TYR A 8 -2.16 -0.67 -0.29
CA TYR A 8 -1.32 0.52 -0.38
C TYR A 8 -1.45 1.23 -1.73
N CYS A 9 -1.22 0.52 -2.84
CA CYS A 9 -1.06 1.15 -4.15
C CYS A 9 -2.20 0.87 -5.13
N GLY A 10 -3.19 0.08 -4.74
CA GLY A 10 -4.35 -0.22 -5.58
C GLY A 10 -4.09 -1.18 -6.74
N ARG A 11 -2.90 -1.78 -6.84
CA ARG A 11 -2.61 -2.78 -7.88
C ARG A 11 -3.45 -4.04 -7.63
N VAL A 12 -4.11 -4.53 -8.67
CA VAL A 12 -4.85 -5.80 -8.65
C VAL A 12 -3.85 -6.95 -8.45
N LEU A 13 -4.15 -7.81 -7.49
CA LEU A 13 -3.45 -9.05 -7.19
C LEU A 13 -4.32 -10.18 -7.75
N THR A 14 -3.86 -10.84 -8.81
CA THR A 14 -4.53 -12.03 -9.33
C THR A 14 -4.34 -13.18 -8.34
N ALA A 15 -5.41 -13.92 -8.04
CA ALA A 15 -5.30 -15.21 -7.35
C ALA A 15 -4.31 -16.12 -8.09
N ALA A 16 -3.59 -16.95 -7.33
CA ALA A 16 -2.47 -17.77 -7.77
C ALA A 16 -2.66 -18.37 -9.18
N GLY A 17 -1.68 -18.12 -10.07
CA GLY A 17 -1.65 -18.66 -11.43
C GLY A 17 -0.91 -17.78 -12.44
N THR A 18 -0.94 -16.45 -12.28
CA THR A 18 -0.31 -15.49 -13.22
C THR A 18 0.73 -14.56 -12.61
N ASP A 19 0.86 -14.56 -11.28
CA ASP A 19 1.91 -13.85 -10.56
C ASP A 19 2.70 -14.91 -9.78
N PRO A 20 4.00 -15.16 -10.04
CA PRO A 20 4.75 -16.29 -9.49
C PRO A 20 4.91 -16.27 -7.97
N GLN A 21 4.29 -15.33 -7.27
CA GLN A 21 4.46 -15.12 -5.82
C GLN A 21 3.15 -14.86 -5.05
N GLY A 22 1.98 -14.92 -5.69
CA GLY A 22 0.65 -14.86 -5.06
C GLY A 22 0.31 -13.58 -4.27
N PRO A 23 -0.94 -13.42 -3.79
CA PRO A 23 -1.29 -12.30 -2.92
C PRO A 23 -0.50 -12.39 -1.61
N SER A 24 0.52 -11.56 -1.47
CA SER A 24 1.26 -11.44 -0.22
C SER A 24 0.37 -10.76 0.80
N MET A 25 0.10 -11.45 1.89
CA MET A 25 -0.65 -10.94 3.02
C MET A 25 0.32 -10.27 4.00
N ALA A 26 0.24 -8.95 4.18
CA ALA A 26 1.07 -8.20 5.15
C ALA A 26 0.17 -7.34 6.07
N GLY A 27 0.43 -7.34 7.38
CA GLY A 27 -0.26 -6.48 8.34
C GLY A 27 0.11 -4.99 8.18
N SER A 28 -0.65 -4.01 8.69
CA SER A 28 -1.67 -4.06 9.76
C SER A 28 -2.79 -3.05 9.53
N GLU A 29 -4.01 -3.47 9.86
CA GLU A 29 -5.06 -2.68 10.51
C GLU A 29 -5.57 -3.58 11.66
N ARG A 30 -5.37 -3.18 12.94
CA ARG A 30 -5.72 -3.98 14.15
C ARG A 30 -5.25 -5.46 14.13
N GLY A 31 -4.06 -5.76 13.62
CA GLY A 31 -3.51 -7.12 13.59
C GLY A 31 -4.06 -8.02 12.45
N LYS A 32 -4.89 -7.49 11.56
CA LYS A 32 -5.35 -8.22 10.37
C LYS A 32 -4.29 -8.21 9.28
N LYS A 33 -4.13 -9.36 8.62
CA LYS A 33 -3.33 -9.51 7.40
C LYS A 33 -4.06 -8.85 6.22
N LEU A 34 -3.44 -7.88 5.57
CA LEU A 34 -4.02 -7.15 4.43
C LEU A 34 -3.38 -7.60 3.11
N PRO A 35 -4.13 -7.61 1.99
CA PRO A 35 -3.56 -7.94 0.69
C PRO A 35 -2.60 -6.83 0.22
N VAL A 36 -1.36 -7.19 -0.08
CA VAL A 36 -0.33 -6.27 -0.56
C VAL A 36 0.41 -6.84 -1.75
N CYS A 37 0.80 -5.99 -2.69
CA CYS A 37 1.73 -6.40 -3.74
C CYS A 37 3.14 -6.53 -3.16
N LEU A 38 3.96 -7.34 -3.81
CA LEU A 38 5.33 -7.62 -3.38
C LEU A 38 6.22 -6.40 -3.41
N ASP A 39 6.02 -5.52 -4.38
CA ASP A 39 6.73 -4.24 -4.46
C ASP A 39 6.51 -3.43 -3.18
N CYS A 40 5.25 -3.28 -2.74
CA CYS A 40 4.92 -2.57 -1.52
C CYS A 40 5.41 -3.32 -0.28
N ARG A 41 5.30 -4.66 -0.25
CA ARG A 41 5.83 -5.48 0.84
C ARG A 41 7.34 -5.33 0.99
N ARG A 42 8.10 -5.46 -0.10
CA ARG A 42 9.57 -5.34 -0.13
C ARG A 42 10.04 -3.91 0.10
N SER A 43 9.28 -2.92 -0.34
CA SER A 43 9.61 -1.49 -0.13
C SER A 43 9.37 -1.07 1.31
N LYS A 44 8.25 -1.49 1.91
CA LYS A 44 7.92 -1.19 3.31
C LYS A 44 8.81 -1.97 4.28
N ARG A 45 9.00 -3.28 4.05
CA ARG A 45 9.61 -4.21 5.02
C ARG A 45 9.02 -3.97 6.43
N ASP A 46 9.89 -3.83 7.41
CA ASP A 46 9.56 -3.60 8.83
C ASP A 46 9.42 -2.11 9.18
N ARG A 47 9.45 -1.21 8.19
CA ARG A 47 9.37 0.22 8.45
C ARG A 47 7.97 0.61 8.93
N PRO A 48 7.86 1.59 9.84
CA PRO A 48 6.59 2.22 10.19
C PRO A 48 5.92 2.82 8.94
N LEU A 49 4.59 2.74 8.87
CA LEU A 49 3.81 3.17 7.71
C LEU A 49 4.11 4.64 7.33
N THR A 50 4.05 5.55 8.29
CA THR A 50 4.31 6.99 8.06
C THR A 50 5.74 7.25 7.59
N MET A 51 6.74 6.58 8.17
CA MET A 51 8.14 6.70 7.77
C MET A 51 8.35 6.21 6.32
N TRP A 52 7.76 5.07 5.97
CA TRP A 52 7.81 4.53 4.62
C TRP A 52 7.13 5.46 3.61
N LEU A 53 5.96 5.99 3.92
CA LEU A 53 5.23 6.94 3.07
C LEU A 53 6.03 8.23 2.84
N ARG A 54 6.64 8.81 3.89
CA ARG A 54 7.53 9.99 3.77
C ARG A 54 8.74 9.70 2.88
N MET A 55 9.31 8.50 2.99
CA MET A 55 10.41 8.09 2.12
C MET A 55 9.95 8.00 0.67
N LEU A 56 8.80 7.38 0.39
CA LEU A 56 8.26 7.29 -0.97
C LEU A 56 8.02 8.67 -1.56
N LYS A 57 7.42 9.60 -0.80
CA LYS A 57 7.22 10.99 -1.21
C LYS A 57 8.52 11.67 -1.66
N LYS A 58 9.66 11.34 -1.02
CA LYS A 58 10.97 11.91 -1.34
C LYS A 58 11.74 11.17 -2.44
N LYS A 59 11.75 9.83 -2.44
CA LYS A 59 12.65 9.00 -3.26
C LYS A 59 11.98 8.32 -4.45
N ASP A 60 10.65 8.13 -4.42
CA ASP A 60 9.92 7.36 -5.43
C ASP A 60 8.56 8.02 -5.68
N ARG A 61 8.61 9.18 -6.34
CA ARG A 61 7.44 10.04 -6.56
C ARG A 61 6.36 9.35 -7.39
N MET A 62 6.75 8.56 -8.39
CA MET A 62 5.79 7.79 -9.20
C MET A 62 5.00 6.75 -8.39
N ARG A 63 5.65 6.08 -7.42
CA ARG A 63 4.94 5.16 -6.52
C ARG A 63 4.09 5.90 -5.50
N TRP A 64 4.61 7.01 -4.97
CA TRP A 64 3.86 7.90 -4.09
C TRP A 64 2.56 8.41 -4.74
N ASP A 65 2.63 8.94 -5.95
CA ASP A 65 1.47 9.48 -6.67
C ASP A 65 0.41 8.40 -6.94
N ARG A 66 0.84 7.16 -7.22
CA ARG A 66 -0.09 6.02 -7.34
C ARG A 66 -0.81 5.70 -6.03
N ILE A 67 -0.10 5.71 -4.91
CA ILE A 67 -0.68 5.49 -3.58
C ILE A 67 -1.68 6.62 -3.25
N VAL A 68 -1.28 7.88 -3.44
CA VAL A 68 -2.17 9.03 -3.22
C VAL A 68 -3.41 8.93 -4.10
N LYS A 69 -3.25 8.66 -5.41
CA LYS A 69 -4.39 8.49 -6.32
C LYS A 69 -5.33 7.39 -5.86
N HIS A 70 -4.80 6.25 -5.40
CA HIS A 70 -5.61 5.15 -4.88
C HIS A 70 -6.41 5.54 -3.63
N HIS A 71 -5.80 6.30 -2.71
CA HIS A 71 -6.42 6.72 -1.45
C HIS A 71 -7.23 8.03 -1.55
N SER A 72 -7.11 8.79 -2.64
CA SER A 72 -7.83 10.06 -2.86
C SER A 72 -9.36 9.86 -2.83
N ARG A 73 -9.84 8.75 -3.41
CA ARG A 73 -11.26 8.39 -3.49
C ARG A 73 -11.76 7.60 -2.27
N ARG A 74 -10.88 7.28 -1.31
CA ARG A 74 -11.23 6.52 -0.09
C ARG A 74 -11.42 7.46 1.09
N THR A 75 -12.47 7.26 1.87
CA THR A 75 -12.84 8.13 3.00
C THR A 75 -12.38 7.61 4.35
N GLY A 76 -12.00 6.32 4.47
CA GLY A 76 -11.65 5.70 5.74
C GLY A 76 -10.47 4.72 5.66
N GLY A 77 -10.09 4.20 6.83
CA GLY A 77 -8.99 3.25 7.04
C GLY A 77 -7.69 3.92 7.53
N GLU A 78 -6.98 3.23 8.41
CA GLU A 78 -5.73 3.72 9.04
C GLU A 78 -4.69 4.12 7.97
N ILE A 79 -4.58 3.31 6.91
CA ILE A 79 -3.66 3.56 5.79
C ILE A 79 -4.04 4.84 5.04
N THR A 80 -5.32 5.02 4.71
CA THR A 80 -5.82 6.22 4.03
C THR A 80 -5.54 7.48 4.85
N LEU A 81 -5.78 7.42 6.16
CA LEU A 81 -5.50 8.53 7.07
C LEU A 81 -4.00 8.86 7.14
N ALA A 82 -3.14 7.83 7.18
CA ALA A 82 -1.69 8.01 7.16
C ALA A 82 -1.20 8.64 5.83
N VAL A 83 -1.72 8.20 4.69
CA VAL A 83 -1.39 8.78 3.37
C VAL A 83 -1.78 10.26 3.32
N ARG A 84 -3.01 10.61 3.69
CA ARG A 84 -3.49 12.00 3.73
C ARG A 84 -2.73 12.88 4.72
N ARG A 85 -2.19 12.28 5.80
CA ARG A 85 -1.32 13.00 6.74
C ARG A 85 0.00 13.37 6.07
N VAL A 86 0.70 12.39 5.50
CA VAL A 86 2.00 12.61 4.83
C VAL A 86 1.88 13.46 3.57
N GLU A 87 0.76 13.40 2.85
CA GLU A 87 0.48 14.26 1.71
C GLU A 87 0.49 15.74 2.09
N ARG A 88 -0.14 16.09 3.22
CA ARG A 88 -0.24 17.45 3.75
C ARG A 88 1.03 17.97 4.43
N GLU A 89 2.02 17.13 4.71
CA GLU A 89 3.32 17.56 5.24
C GLU A 89 4.08 18.35 4.16
N ARG A 90 4.43 19.62 4.41
CA ARG A 90 5.23 20.44 3.48
C ARG A 90 6.67 19.92 3.39
#